data_AF-A0A846YIM8-F1
#
_entry.id   AF-A0A846YIM8-F1
#
_cell.length_a   1.000
_cell.length_b   1.000
_cell.length_c   1.000
_cell.angle_alpha   90.00
_cell.angle_beta   90.00
_cell.angle_gamma   90.00
#
_symmetry.space_group_name_H-M   'P 1'
#
loop_
_entity.id
_entity.type
_entity.pdbx_description
1 polymer ?
#
loop_
_entity_poly.entity_id
_entity_poly.type
_entity_poly.pdbx_seq_one_letter_code
_entity_poly.pdbx_strand_id
1 'polypeptide(L)'
;MSPPTHVREVLTDRSRYADAVRAGEQEATRLGITGVPFYVIDGKYAVSGAQPTEVFTEALRRAWDDRPTLEPVGTGAEARGPDRCALPGAPSTD
;
A
#
# COMPACT_ATOMS: atom_id res chain seq x y z
N MET A 1 -12.68 -31.54 -8.88
CA MET A 1 -12.71 -30.18 -9.47
C MET A 1 -11.31 -29.90 -10.02
N SER A 2 -11.12 -29.83 -11.33
CA SER A 2 -9.81 -29.48 -11.90
C SER A 2 -9.51 -28.00 -11.61
N PRO A 3 -8.26 -27.62 -11.29
CA PRO A 3 -7.90 -26.21 -11.18
C PRO A 3 -8.26 -25.46 -12.46
N PRO A 4 -8.70 -24.19 -12.39
CA PRO A 4 -8.83 -23.37 -13.57
C PRO A 4 -7.50 -23.38 -14.32
N THR A 5 -7.52 -23.55 -15.65
CA THR A 5 -6.32 -23.74 -16.50
C THR A 5 -5.21 -22.73 -16.19
N HIS A 6 -5.60 -21.48 -15.93
CA HIS A 6 -4.70 -20.40 -15.56
C HIS A 6 -3.86 -20.66 -14.30
N VAL A 7 -4.45 -21.25 -13.25
CA VAL A 7 -3.72 -21.57 -12.02
C VAL A 7 -2.62 -22.59 -12.31
N ARG A 8 -2.93 -23.60 -13.14
CA ARG A 8 -1.94 -24.60 -13.52
C ARG A 8 -0.79 -23.99 -14.33
N GLU A 9 -1.09 -23.09 -15.27
CA GLU A 9 -0.07 -22.34 -16.04
C GLU A 9 0.89 -21.59 -15.10
N VAL A 10 0.35 -20.85 -14.14
CA VAL A 10 1.14 -20.14 -13.12
C VAL A 10 2.01 -21.09 -12.33
N LEU A 11 1.46 -22.21 -11.85
CA LEU A 11 2.21 -23.17 -11.04
C LEU A 11 3.33 -23.89 -11.83
N THR A 12 3.21 -23.97 -13.16
CA THR A 12 4.25 -24.57 -14.02
C THR A 12 5.32 -23.56 -14.48
N ASP A 13 5.02 -22.27 -14.47
CA ASP A 13 5.97 -21.20 -14.80
C ASP A 13 6.69 -20.73 -13.53
N ARG A 14 7.95 -21.12 -13.38
CA ARG A 14 8.76 -20.79 -12.19
C ARG A 14 9.09 -19.31 -12.06
N SER A 15 9.04 -18.55 -13.13
CA SER A 15 9.36 -17.11 -13.11
C SER A 15 8.13 -16.27 -12.75
N ARG A 16 6.94 -16.78 -13.05
CA ARG A 16 5.68 -16.09 -12.81
C ARG A 16 5.49 -15.85 -11.31
N TYR A 17 5.41 -14.58 -10.93
CA TYR A 17 5.33 -14.06 -9.55
C TYR A 17 6.57 -14.29 -8.66
N ALA A 18 7.65 -14.90 -9.16
CA ALA A 18 8.85 -15.14 -8.37
C ALA A 18 9.42 -13.84 -7.78
N ASP A 19 9.53 -12.79 -8.61
CA ASP A 19 10.02 -11.48 -8.18
C ASP A 19 9.09 -10.82 -7.14
N ALA A 20 7.77 -10.98 -7.30
CA ALA A 20 6.81 -10.45 -6.34
C ALA A 20 6.92 -11.12 -4.97
N VAL A 21 7.12 -12.45 -4.94
CA VAL A 21 7.36 -13.21 -3.70
C VAL A 21 8.66 -12.74 -3.05
N ARG A 22 9.76 -12.63 -3.82
CA ARG A 22 11.06 -12.17 -3.31
C ARG A 22 11.01 -10.74 -2.81
N ALA A 23 10.28 -9.86 -3.47
CA ALA A 23 10.07 -8.48 -3.01
C ALA A 23 9.35 -8.44 -1.65
N GLY A 24 8.34 -9.30 -1.45
CA GLY A 24 7.64 -9.43 -0.16
C GLY A 24 8.55 -9.94 0.97
N GLU A 25 9.35 -10.98 0.71
CA GLU A 25 10.32 -11.51 1.68
C GLU A 25 11.39 -10.47 2.07
N GLN A 26 11.87 -9.71 1.08
CA GLN A 26 12.84 -8.62 1.32
C GLN A 26 12.23 -7.48 2.13
N GLU A 27 10.99 -7.11 1.86
CA GLU A 27 10.29 -6.10 2.66
C GLU A 27 10.12 -6.56 4.10
N ALA A 28 9.69 -7.81 4.31
CA ALA A 28 9.60 -8.38 5.65
C ALA A 28 10.95 -8.34 6.39
N THR A 29 12.04 -8.69 5.68
CA THR A 29 13.40 -8.63 6.23
C THR A 29 13.82 -7.20 6.58
N ARG A 30 13.54 -6.21 5.72
CA ARG A 30 13.84 -4.78 5.98
C ARG A 30 13.11 -4.27 7.22
N LEU A 31 11.89 -4.75 7.45
CA LEU A 31 11.09 -4.42 8.64
C LEU A 31 11.48 -5.24 9.88
N GLY A 32 12.48 -6.13 9.80
CA GLY A 32 12.94 -6.95 10.91
C GLY A 32 12.02 -8.12 11.27
N ILE A 33 11.11 -8.50 10.37
CA ILE A 33 10.15 -9.60 10.57
C ILE A 33 10.88 -10.93 10.39
N THR A 34 10.85 -11.77 11.44
CA THR A 34 11.55 -13.07 11.46
C THR A 34 10.60 -14.28 11.58
N GLY A 35 9.29 -14.04 11.73
CA GLY A 35 8.30 -15.09 11.90
C GLY A 35 6.92 -14.67 11.41
N VAL A 36 6.09 -15.65 11.07
CA VAL A 36 4.72 -15.46 10.54
C VAL A 36 3.69 -16.21 11.39
N PRO A 37 2.42 -15.73 11.46
CA PRO A 37 1.89 -14.54 10.78
C PRO A 37 2.37 -13.23 11.44
N PHE A 38 2.54 -12.18 10.63
CA PHE A 38 2.93 -10.84 11.09
C PHE A 38 2.12 -9.80 10.32
N TYR A 39 1.69 -8.75 11.00
CA TYR A 39 0.82 -7.72 10.44
C TYR A 39 1.44 -6.35 10.71
N VAL A 40 1.53 -5.53 9.67
CA VAL A 40 1.92 -4.11 9.75
C VAL A 40 0.68 -3.29 9.41
N ILE A 41 0.26 -2.40 10.30
CA ILE A 41 -0.95 -1.59 10.19
C ILE A 41 -0.52 -0.13 10.07
N ASP A 42 -0.92 0.49 8.95
CA ASP A 42 -0.62 1.88 8.60
C ASP A 42 0.89 2.22 8.62
N GLY A 43 1.76 1.23 8.37
CA GLY A 43 3.22 1.40 8.44
C GLY A 43 3.78 1.75 9.82
N LYS A 44 2.94 1.82 10.87
CA LYS A 44 3.30 2.33 12.20
C LYS A 44 3.15 1.27 13.30
N TYR A 45 2.11 0.44 13.23
CA TYR A 45 1.83 -0.57 14.25
C TYR A 45 2.14 -1.96 13.73
N ALA A 46 2.65 -2.82 14.61
CA ALA A 46 2.96 -4.21 14.31
C ALA A 46 2.25 -5.17 15.26
N VAL A 47 1.70 -6.26 14.73
CA VAL A 47 1.14 -7.39 15.49
C VAL A 47 1.84 -8.66 15.04
N SER A 48 2.53 -9.34 15.96
CA SER A 48 3.27 -10.57 15.67
C SER A 48 2.53 -11.80 16.21
N GLY A 49 2.38 -12.81 15.37
CA GLY A 49 1.72 -14.08 15.69
C GLY A 49 0.20 -14.06 15.53
N ALA A 50 -0.39 -15.24 15.71
CA ALA A 50 -1.84 -15.42 15.68
C ALA A 50 -2.48 -14.94 16.99
N GLN A 51 -2.56 -13.62 17.16
CA GLN A 51 -3.10 -12.98 18.35
C GLN A 51 -4.63 -13.09 18.45
N PRO A 52 -5.22 -12.92 19.64
CA PRO A 52 -6.66 -12.81 19.81
C PRO A 52 -7.27 -11.63 19.03
N THR A 53 -8.55 -11.72 18.71
CA THR A 53 -9.31 -10.71 17.95
C THR A 53 -9.32 -9.34 18.63
N GLU A 54 -9.26 -9.30 19.95
CA GLU A 54 -9.28 -8.07 20.76
C GLU A 54 -7.99 -7.27 20.53
N VAL A 55 -6.85 -7.95 20.39
CA VAL A 55 -5.55 -7.31 20.10
C VAL A 55 -5.59 -6.65 18.72
N PHE A 56 -6.13 -7.34 17.72
CA PHE A 56 -6.30 -6.78 16.39
C PHE A 56 -7.26 -5.59 16.39
N THR A 57 -8.40 -5.72 17.07
CA THR A 57 -9.40 -4.64 17.17
C THR A 57 -8.79 -3.38 17.78
N GLU A 58 -8.02 -3.52 18.85
CA GLU A 58 -7.34 -2.41 19.50
C GLU A 58 -6.25 -1.79 18.60
N ALA A 59 -5.43 -2.63 17.95
CA ALA A 59 -4.38 -2.15 17.05
C ALA A 59 -4.95 -1.37 15.86
N LEU A 60 -6.07 -1.84 15.28
CA LEU A 60 -6.77 -1.15 14.20
C LEU A 60 -7.37 0.19 14.66
N ARG A 61 -7.98 0.24 15.85
CA ARG A 61 -8.50 1.50 16.41
C ARG A 61 -7.38 2.52 16.62
N ARG A 62 -6.28 2.11 17.24
CA ARG A 62 -5.11 2.99 17.44
C ARG A 62 -4.56 3.51 16.13
N ALA A 63 -4.36 2.63 15.14
CA ALA A 63 -3.89 3.06 13.83
C ALA A 63 -4.82 4.06 13.15
N TRP A 64 -6.12 3.89 13.31
CA TRP A 64 -7.13 4.80 12.78
C TRP A 64 -7.11 6.17 13.47
N ASP A 65 -6.95 6.20 14.79
CA ASP A 65 -6.97 7.43 15.57
C ASP A 65 -5.65 8.22 15.42
N ASP A 66 -4.52 7.54 15.28
CA ASP A 66 -3.19 8.12 15.17
C ASP A 66 -2.79 8.56 13.75
N ARG A 67 -3.69 8.43 12.77
CA ARG A 67 -3.38 8.78 11.39
C ARG A 67 -2.98 10.26 11.29
N PRO A 68 -1.85 10.59 10.67
CA PRO A 68 -1.45 11.99 10.56
C PRO A 68 -2.36 12.72 9.57
N THR A 69 -2.64 13.99 9.85
CA THR A 69 -3.04 14.92 8.79
C THR A 69 -1.85 15.05 7.84
N LEU A 70 -2.09 14.81 6.55
CA LEU A 70 -1.03 14.92 5.56
C LEU A 70 -0.61 16.38 5.43
N GLU A 71 0.64 16.66 5.78
CA GLU A 71 1.24 17.96 5.56
C GLU A 71 1.60 18.10 4.07
N PRO A 72 1.01 19.07 3.35
CA PRO A 72 1.28 19.25 1.93
C PRO A 72 2.74 19.68 1.74
N VAL A 73 3.49 18.94 0.92
CA VAL A 73 4.87 19.27 0.54
C VAL A 73 4.87 19.87 -0.86
N GLY A 74 5.15 21.17 -0.96
CA GLY A 74 5.29 21.91 -2.21
C GLY A 74 4.55 23.25 -2.22
N THR A 75 5.05 24.21 -3.00
CA THR A 75 4.40 25.52 -3.21
C THR A 75 3.68 25.52 -4.56
N GLY A 76 2.39 25.20 -4.56
CA GLY A 76 1.47 25.60 -5.65
C GLY A 76 1.78 25.07 -7.06
N ALA A 77 2.03 23.77 -7.22
CA ALA A 77 1.87 23.17 -8.55
C ALA A 77 0.38 23.25 -8.95
N GLU A 78 0.08 23.66 -10.19
CA GLU A 78 -1.28 23.72 -10.72
C GLU A 78 -1.91 22.31 -10.77
N ALA A 79 -2.62 21.94 -9.70
CA ALA A 79 -3.49 20.78 -9.70
C ALA A 79 -4.81 21.17 -10.38
N ARG A 80 -5.13 20.55 -11.53
CA ARG A 80 -6.44 20.72 -12.15
C ARG A 80 -7.48 19.96 -11.34
N GLY A 81 -8.33 20.72 -10.64
CA GLY A 81 -9.55 20.18 -10.06
C GLY A 81 -10.56 19.75 -11.14
N PRO A 82 -11.64 19.05 -10.76
CA PRO A 82 -12.59 18.48 -11.72
C PRO A 82 -13.30 19.51 -12.61
N ASP A 83 -13.35 20.79 -12.20
CA ASP A 83 -14.15 21.82 -12.86
C ASP A 83 -13.34 22.90 -13.59
N ARG A 84 -12.09 22.66 -14.03
CA ARG A 84 -11.29 23.71 -14.70
C ARG A 84 -10.29 23.17 -15.74
N CYS A 85 -10.41 23.61 -16.99
CA CYS A 85 -9.27 23.67 -17.92
C CYS A 85 -8.36 24.84 -17.52
N ALA A 86 -7.08 24.60 -17.28
CA ALA A 86 -6.10 25.69 -17.22
C ALA A 86 -5.95 26.27 -18.64
N LEU A 87 -6.31 27.55 -18.80
CA LEU A 87 -6.08 28.29 -20.04
C LEU A 87 -4.72 28.99 -19.96
N PRO A 88 -3.70 28.53 -20.70
CA PRO A 88 -2.50 29.34 -20.88
C PRO A 88 -2.82 30.54 -21.80
N GLY A 89 -2.75 31.75 -21.24
CA GLY A 89 -2.55 33.01 -21.95
C GLY A 89 -3.68 33.56 -22.84
N ALA A 90 -4.66 34.28 -22.28
CA ALA A 90 -5.50 35.21 -23.05
C ALA A 90 -6.02 36.39 -22.19
N PRO A 91 -6.27 37.59 -22.76
CA PRO A 91 -5.29 38.50 -23.37
C PRO A 91 -5.39 39.96 -22.83
N SER A 92 -4.32 40.76 -22.94
CA SER A 92 -4.40 42.24 -22.86
C SER A 92 -3.80 42.88 -24.12
N THR A 93 -4.69 43.35 -25.00
CA THR A 93 -4.63 44.54 -25.86
C THR A 93 -3.26 45.08 -26.31
N ASP A 94 -2.78 44.64 -27.49
CA ASP A 94 -2.69 45.36 -28.79
C ASP A 94 -2.31 44.32 -29.87
#